data_AF-A0A8C2YSL0-F1
#
_entry.id   AF-A0A8C2YSL0-F1
#
_cell.length_a   1.000
_cell.length_b   1.000
_cell.length_c   1.000
_cell.angle_alpha   90.00
_cell.angle_beta   90.00
_cell.angle_gamma   90.00
#
_symmetry.space_group_name_H-M   'P 1'
#
loop_
_entity.id
_entity.type
_entity.pdbx_description
1 polymer ?
#
loop_
_entity_poly.entity_id
_entity_poly.type
_entity_poly.pdbx_seq_one_letter_code
_entity_poly.pdbx_strand_id
1 'polypeptide(L)'
;MAAPPLALCAPRPAPRVALRPLRLLALLALCLPVWADCPCREPALCLPIRHRPDFEVFVFDVGQKTWKSYDWSQITTVAAFGKYDSELMCYAHSKGARVVLKGDVPLKDIIDPSFRASWIAQKLHLVKTQYMDGINIDIEQEVNCSSPEYDALTALVKETTESFHHEIEGSQVTFDVAWSPKNIDGRCYNYTGIADACDFLFVMSYDEQSQLWSECIAAANAPYNQTLSGYSDYIKMGISPKKLVMGIPWYGYDYPCLNLSEDHVCTIAKVPFRGAPCSDAAGRQVPYKTIMKQINSSVSGSQWNKAQQAPYYNYKDPAGHFHQVWYDNPQSISLKAAYIQNYGLRGIGMWNANCLDYSGDAIAKQQTEEMWEVLKPKL
;
A
#
# COMPACT_ATOMS: atom_id res chain seq x y z
N MET A 1 -47.27 47.03 85.36
CA MET A 1 -46.17 48.02 85.28
C MET A 1 -45.45 47.74 83.96
N ALA A 2 -45.85 48.23 82.77
CA ALA A 2 -46.04 49.61 82.27
C ALA A 2 -44.74 50.45 82.40
N ALA A 3 -44.15 51.12 81.38
CA ALA A 3 -44.52 51.39 79.98
C ALA A 3 -43.28 51.97 79.17
N PRO A 4 -43.41 52.74 78.05
CA PRO A 4 -43.03 52.45 76.63
C PRO A 4 -41.95 53.47 76.09
N PRO A 5 -41.88 54.01 74.83
CA PRO A 5 -42.42 53.74 73.45
C PRO A 5 -41.29 53.75 72.34
N LEU A 6 -41.50 53.55 71.02
CA LEU A 6 -41.96 54.53 70.00
C LEU A 6 -42.03 53.86 68.60
N ALA A 7 -43.03 54.26 67.82
CA ALA A 7 -43.29 53.82 66.45
C ALA A 7 -42.71 54.77 65.39
N LEU A 8 -42.38 54.26 64.20
CA LEU A 8 -42.31 55.05 62.97
C LEU A 8 -42.74 54.20 61.75
N CYS A 9 -43.65 54.79 60.98
CA CYS A 9 -44.29 54.25 59.78
C CYS A 9 -43.33 54.06 58.59
N ALA A 10 -43.63 53.07 57.74
CA ALA A 10 -43.23 53.09 56.32
C ALA A 10 -44.42 52.66 55.43
N PRO A 11 -44.70 53.36 54.30
CA PRO A 11 -45.83 53.06 53.41
C PRO A 11 -45.46 52.11 52.26
N ARG A 12 -46.52 51.53 51.66
CA ARG A 12 -46.53 50.54 50.57
C ARG A 12 -45.85 51.02 49.26
N PRO A 13 -45.21 50.14 48.46
CA PRO A 13 -44.96 50.39 47.06
C PRO A 13 -46.08 49.89 46.13
N ALA A 14 -46.18 50.57 44.99
CA ALA A 14 -47.20 50.54 43.94
C ALA A 14 -46.94 49.44 42.87
N PRO A 15 -47.75 49.33 41.79
CA PRO A 15 -48.10 48.05 41.15
C PRO A 15 -47.10 47.53 40.10
N ARG A 16 -47.26 46.22 39.85
CA ARG A 16 -46.48 45.38 38.93
C ARG A 16 -46.59 45.82 37.47
N VAL A 17 -45.45 46.02 36.83
CA VAL A 17 -45.30 46.01 35.36
C VAL A 17 -44.76 44.62 34.96
N ALA A 18 -45.51 43.92 34.12
CA ALA A 18 -45.13 42.61 33.61
C ALA A 18 -44.06 42.75 32.50
N LEU A 19 -42.81 42.36 32.79
CA LEU A 19 -41.81 42.09 31.75
C LEU A 19 -41.93 40.64 31.29
N ARG A 20 -42.10 40.45 29.97
CA ARG A 20 -42.01 39.16 29.30
C ARG A 20 -40.59 38.59 29.44
N PRO A 21 -40.40 37.28 29.65
CA PRO A 21 -39.08 36.69 29.68
C PRO A 21 -38.50 36.63 28.27
N LEU A 22 -37.40 37.35 28.05
CA LEU A 22 -36.56 37.22 26.86
C LEU A 22 -35.94 35.80 26.92
N ARG A 23 -36.34 34.91 25.99
CA ARG A 23 -35.67 33.62 25.82
C ARG A 23 -34.26 33.88 25.32
N LEU A 24 -33.27 33.72 26.19
CA LEU A 24 -31.87 33.66 25.80
C LEU A 24 -31.67 32.36 24.98
N LEU A 25 -31.64 32.46 23.65
CA LEU A 25 -31.05 31.40 22.84
C LEU A 25 -29.55 31.42 23.11
N ALA A 26 -29.07 30.48 23.93
CA ALA A 26 -27.65 30.15 23.96
C ALA A 26 -27.30 29.55 22.59
N LEU A 27 -26.69 30.35 21.73
CA LEU A 27 -25.96 29.86 20.58
C LEU A 27 -24.84 28.97 21.12
N LEU A 28 -25.02 27.65 21.06
CA LEU A 28 -23.92 26.71 21.05
C LEU A 28 -23.09 27.07 19.82
N ALA A 29 -22.04 27.85 20.03
CA ALA A 29 -20.93 27.92 19.09
C ALA A 29 -20.34 26.51 19.05
N LEU A 30 -20.77 25.72 18.07
CA LEU A 30 -20.00 24.59 17.59
C LEU A 30 -18.60 25.16 17.33
N CYS A 31 -17.64 24.83 18.19
CA CYS A 31 -16.23 24.91 17.86
C CYS A 31 -16.03 23.97 16.67
N LEU A 32 -16.34 24.45 15.46
CA LEU A 32 -15.81 23.87 14.25
C LEU A 32 -14.31 23.85 14.47
N PRO A 33 -13.64 22.68 14.36
CA PRO A 33 -12.20 22.67 14.40
C PRO A 33 -11.74 23.69 13.36
N VAL A 34 -10.72 24.47 13.68
CA VAL A 34 -10.02 25.22 12.65
C VAL A 34 -9.38 24.14 11.78
N TRP A 35 -10.08 23.70 10.73
CA TRP A 35 -9.49 22.84 9.72
C TRP A 35 -8.35 23.70 9.16
N ALA A 36 -7.14 23.16 9.13
CA ALA A 36 -6.12 23.73 8.25
C ALA A 36 -6.78 23.96 6.89
N ASP A 37 -6.45 25.01 6.14
CA ASP A 37 -7.18 25.33 4.91
C ASP A 37 -7.23 24.10 3.99
N CYS A 38 -8.41 23.44 3.91
CA CYS A 38 -8.59 22.20 3.17
C CYS A 38 -8.22 22.49 1.71
N PRO A 39 -7.26 21.76 1.11
CA PRO A 39 -6.78 22.08 -0.23
C PRO A 39 -7.79 21.70 -1.33
N CYS A 40 -8.85 20.98 -0.97
CA CYS A 40 -9.84 20.50 -1.91
C CYS A 40 -10.88 21.57 -2.25
N ARG A 41 -11.36 21.55 -3.50
CA ARG A 41 -12.44 22.44 -3.95
C ARG A 41 -13.71 22.27 -3.12
N GLU A 42 -13.99 21.04 -2.69
CA GLU A 42 -15.10 20.69 -1.81
C GLU A 42 -14.52 20.32 -0.43
N PRO A 43 -14.80 21.09 0.64
CA PRO A 43 -14.24 20.82 1.97
C PRO A 43 -14.57 19.42 2.52
N ALA A 44 -15.71 18.84 2.12
CA ALA A 44 -16.09 17.48 2.52
C ALA A 44 -15.08 16.42 2.07
N LEU A 45 -14.29 16.68 1.01
CA LEU A 45 -13.25 15.77 0.54
C LEU A 45 -12.05 15.70 1.48
N CYS A 46 -11.90 16.62 2.44
CA CYS A 46 -10.88 16.52 3.48
C CYS A 46 -11.31 15.62 4.66
N LEU A 47 -12.52 15.06 4.63
CA LEU A 47 -12.96 14.08 5.62
C LEU A 47 -12.38 12.68 5.30
N PRO A 48 -12.01 11.89 6.31
CA PRO A 48 -11.57 10.52 6.10
C PRO A 48 -12.62 9.64 5.42
N ILE A 49 -12.17 8.76 4.54
CA ILE A 49 -13.00 7.77 3.85
C ILE A 49 -13.37 6.63 4.80
N ARG A 50 -14.67 6.49 5.08
CA ARG A 50 -15.19 5.51 6.06
C ARG A 50 -15.64 4.19 5.46
N HIS A 51 -15.97 4.16 4.17
CA HIS A 51 -16.47 2.95 3.51
C HIS A 51 -15.38 1.87 3.40
N ARG A 52 -15.68 0.65 3.84
CA ARG A 52 -14.76 -0.50 3.73
C ARG A 52 -15.18 -1.35 2.53
N PRO A 53 -14.34 -1.48 1.49
CA PRO A 53 -14.68 -2.29 0.33
C PRO A 53 -14.59 -3.78 0.65
N ASP A 54 -15.44 -4.58 0.00
CA ASP A 54 -15.38 -6.06 0.10
C ASP A 54 -14.14 -6.65 -0.57
N PHE A 55 -13.57 -5.91 -1.55
CA PHE A 55 -12.39 -6.29 -2.31
C PHE A 55 -11.47 -5.07 -2.48
N GLU A 56 -10.22 -5.19 -2.05
CA GLU A 56 -9.22 -4.11 -2.16
C GLU A 56 -8.57 -4.12 -3.56
N VAL A 57 -8.45 -2.93 -4.15
CA VAL A 57 -7.48 -2.64 -5.22
C VAL A 57 -6.50 -1.61 -4.67
N PHE A 58 -5.36 -2.10 -4.21
CA PHE A 58 -4.38 -1.35 -3.43
C PHE A 58 -3.22 -0.87 -4.32
N VAL A 59 -3.17 0.42 -4.60
CA VAL A 59 -2.25 1.02 -5.58
C VAL A 59 -1.06 1.68 -4.88
N PHE A 60 0.16 1.32 -5.26
CA PHE A 60 1.34 2.13 -4.91
C PHE A 60 1.53 3.22 -5.96
N ASP A 61 1.67 4.47 -5.50
CA ASP A 61 2.00 5.63 -6.32
C ASP A 61 3.33 6.25 -5.86
N VAL A 62 4.30 6.33 -6.77
CA VAL A 62 5.63 6.90 -6.48
C VAL A 62 5.75 8.38 -6.86
N GLY A 63 4.62 9.09 -6.98
CA GLY A 63 4.51 10.52 -7.23
C GLY A 63 4.30 10.89 -8.70
N GLN A 64 4.61 12.15 -9.03
CA GLN A 64 4.31 12.76 -10.33
C GLN A 64 2.79 12.91 -10.56
N LYS A 65 2.35 12.98 -11.81
CA LYS A 65 0.94 13.25 -12.18
C LYS A 65 0.31 12.14 -13.03
N THR A 66 0.95 10.98 -13.14
CA THR A 66 0.39 9.81 -13.86
C THR A 66 -0.91 9.32 -13.23
N TRP A 67 -1.09 9.56 -11.93
CA TRP A 67 -2.32 9.24 -11.20
C TRP A 67 -3.59 9.84 -11.82
N LYS A 68 -3.47 10.95 -12.58
CA LYS A 68 -4.62 11.55 -13.30
C LYS A 68 -5.20 10.61 -14.36
N SER A 69 -4.44 9.62 -14.79
CA SER A 69 -4.80 8.67 -15.85
C SER A 69 -5.03 7.25 -15.34
N TYR A 70 -5.00 7.00 -14.03
CA TYR A 70 -5.30 5.68 -13.47
C TYR A 70 -6.78 5.32 -13.67
N ASP A 71 -7.09 4.03 -13.60
CA ASP A 71 -8.48 3.56 -13.61
C ASP A 71 -9.12 3.68 -12.22
N TRP A 72 -9.60 4.89 -11.92
CA TRP A 72 -10.25 5.21 -10.65
C TRP A 72 -11.60 4.53 -10.43
N SER A 73 -12.14 3.80 -11.41
CA SER A 73 -13.39 3.05 -11.23
C SER A 73 -13.24 1.88 -10.25
N GLN A 74 -12.00 1.43 -10.02
CA GLN A 74 -11.72 0.24 -9.23
C GLN A 74 -10.83 0.43 -8.01
N ILE A 75 -10.01 1.48 -7.99
CA ILE A 75 -9.05 1.78 -6.91
C ILE A 75 -9.79 1.99 -5.59
N THR A 76 -9.34 1.30 -4.55
CA THR A 76 -9.89 1.47 -3.20
C THR A 76 -8.96 2.27 -2.29
N THR A 77 -7.65 2.11 -2.47
CA THR A 77 -6.64 2.77 -1.67
C THR A 77 -5.39 3.06 -2.50
N VAL A 78 -4.80 4.24 -2.30
CA VAL A 78 -3.49 4.63 -2.83
C VAL A 78 -2.48 4.73 -1.68
N ALA A 79 -1.44 3.91 -1.69
CA ALA A 79 -0.26 4.09 -0.85
C ALA A 79 0.69 5.10 -1.51
N ALA A 80 0.80 6.28 -0.92
CA ALA A 80 1.57 7.39 -1.46
C ALA A 80 3.05 7.29 -1.01
N PHE A 81 3.91 6.88 -1.94
CA PHE A 81 5.37 6.79 -1.76
C PHE A 81 6.10 8.01 -2.33
N GLY A 82 5.43 8.82 -3.15
CA GLY A 82 5.91 10.12 -3.60
C GLY A 82 5.82 11.21 -2.53
N LYS A 83 6.24 12.44 -2.88
CA LYS A 83 5.94 13.63 -2.07
C LYS A 83 4.42 13.81 -1.98
N TYR A 84 3.95 14.32 -0.84
CA TYR A 84 2.53 14.66 -0.67
C TYR A 84 2.05 15.56 -1.82
N ASP A 85 0.98 15.12 -2.47
CA ASP A 85 0.29 15.81 -3.56
C ASP A 85 -1.17 15.99 -3.15
N SER A 86 -1.54 17.21 -2.78
CA SER A 86 -2.91 17.52 -2.36
C SER A 86 -3.92 17.34 -3.51
N GLU A 87 -3.51 17.50 -4.77
CA GLU A 87 -4.41 17.22 -5.90
C GLU A 87 -4.75 15.73 -5.99
N LEU A 88 -3.77 14.86 -5.75
CA LEU A 88 -3.99 13.40 -5.70
C LEU A 88 -4.94 13.05 -4.56
N MET A 89 -4.68 13.55 -3.35
CA MET A 89 -5.53 13.30 -2.19
C MET A 89 -6.98 13.73 -2.46
N CYS A 90 -7.20 14.97 -2.89
CA CYS A 90 -8.54 15.46 -3.19
C CYS A 90 -9.23 14.68 -4.30
N TYR A 91 -8.48 14.30 -5.34
CA TYR A 91 -9.05 13.53 -6.44
C TYR A 91 -9.41 12.10 -6.01
N ALA A 92 -8.54 11.41 -5.27
CA ALA A 92 -8.81 10.09 -4.72
C ALA A 92 -10.08 10.10 -3.85
N HIS A 93 -10.21 11.08 -2.94
CA HIS A 93 -11.37 11.20 -2.08
C HIS A 93 -12.64 11.50 -2.89
N SER A 94 -12.55 12.27 -3.98
CA SER A 94 -13.69 12.49 -4.90
C SER A 94 -14.15 11.21 -5.61
N LYS A 95 -13.31 10.17 -5.62
CA LYS A 95 -13.59 8.83 -6.15
C LYS A 95 -13.94 7.84 -5.05
N GLY A 96 -13.98 8.26 -3.78
CA GLY A 96 -14.21 7.39 -2.63
C GLY A 96 -13.03 6.47 -2.32
N ALA A 97 -11.84 6.76 -2.86
CA ALA A 97 -10.63 6.00 -2.61
C ALA A 97 -9.80 6.64 -1.48
N ARG A 98 -9.21 5.80 -0.64
CA ARG A 98 -8.30 6.23 0.43
C ARG A 98 -6.95 6.68 -0.12
N VAL A 99 -6.27 7.55 0.60
CA VAL A 99 -4.83 7.79 0.45
C VAL A 99 -4.12 7.55 1.77
N VAL A 100 -3.16 6.62 1.78
CA VAL A 100 -2.38 6.27 2.99
C VAL A 100 -0.93 6.71 2.85
N LEU A 101 -0.36 7.17 3.95
CA LEU A 101 1.02 7.62 4.06
C LEU A 101 2.00 6.44 4.04
N LYS A 102 3.20 6.59 3.45
CA LYS A 102 4.31 5.66 3.71
C LYS A 102 4.87 5.78 5.14
N GLY A 103 4.91 4.66 5.85
CA GLY A 103 5.63 4.47 7.11
C GLY A 103 6.88 3.63 6.91
N ASP A 104 8.05 4.13 7.29
CA ASP A 104 9.27 3.34 7.44
C ASP A 104 10.08 3.93 8.61
N VAL A 105 10.80 3.06 9.31
CA VAL A 105 11.57 3.41 10.50
C VAL A 105 12.67 2.37 10.78
N PRO A 106 13.86 2.76 11.27
CA PRO A 106 14.90 1.81 11.62
C PRO A 106 14.47 0.86 12.74
N LEU A 107 14.65 -0.44 12.54
CA LEU A 107 14.20 -1.47 13.51
C LEU A 107 14.88 -1.36 14.88
N LYS A 108 16.14 -0.95 14.91
CA LYS A 108 16.89 -0.75 16.16
C LYS A 108 16.26 0.30 17.09
N ASP A 109 15.58 1.30 16.51
CA ASP A 109 15.03 2.42 17.28
C ASP A 109 13.68 2.05 17.90
N ILE A 110 12.92 1.15 17.27
CA ILE A 110 11.57 0.77 17.72
C ILE A 110 11.57 -0.14 18.96
N ILE A 111 12.74 -0.63 19.38
CA ILE A 111 12.88 -1.36 20.65
C ILE A 111 12.47 -0.47 21.82
N ASP A 112 12.75 0.83 21.76
CA ASP A 112 12.33 1.81 22.77
C ASP A 112 10.84 2.18 22.57
N PRO A 113 9.94 1.86 23.53
CA PRO A 113 8.54 2.23 23.45
C PRO A 113 8.31 3.75 23.37
N SER A 114 9.18 4.56 23.97
CA SER A 114 9.08 6.03 23.94
C SER A 114 9.33 6.56 22.53
N PHE A 115 10.26 5.92 21.81
CA PHE A 115 10.53 6.21 20.42
C PHE A 115 9.33 5.82 19.53
N ARG A 116 8.76 4.63 19.72
CA ARG A 116 7.55 4.20 18.99
C ARG A 116 6.41 5.20 19.19
N ALA A 117 6.11 5.57 20.43
CA ALA A 117 5.06 6.55 20.74
C ALA A 117 5.30 7.91 20.05
N SER A 118 6.54 8.39 20.06
CA SER A 118 6.91 9.65 19.41
C SER A 118 6.77 9.58 17.89
N TRP A 119 7.21 8.47 17.27
CA TRP A 119 7.06 8.23 15.83
C TRP A 119 5.58 8.13 15.44
N ILE A 120 4.76 7.39 16.20
CA ILE A 120 3.31 7.28 15.97
C ILE A 120 2.64 8.65 16.05
N ALA A 121 2.95 9.46 17.06
CA ALA A 121 2.42 10.81 17.21
C ALA A 121 2.80 11.72 16.03
N GLN A 122 4.04 11.62 15.54
CA GLN A 122 4.49 12.36 14.36
C GLN A 122 3.74 11.93 13.09
N LYS A 123 3.53 10.62 12.89
CA LYS A 123 2.78 10.10 11.74
C LYS A 123 1.30 10.48 11.80
N LEU A 124 0.67 10.41 12.97
CA LEU A 124 -0.71 10.89 13.17
C LEU A 124 -0.84 12.38 12.84
N HIS A 125 0.10 13.21 13.30
CA HIS A 125 0.10 14.63 12.96
C HIS A 125 0.22 14.85 11.45
N LEU A 126 1.10 14.11 10.77
CA LEU A 126 1.27 14.23 9.33
C LEU A 126 0.02 13.79 8.56
N VAL A 127 -0.55 12.63 8.90
CA VAL A 127 -1.77 12.10 8.26
C VAL A 127 -2.95 13.05 8.43
N LYS A 128 -3.14 13.62 9.62
CA LYS A 128 -4.20 14.61 9.88
C LYS A 128 -3.98 15.92 9.12
N THR A 129 -2.75 16.43 9.06
CA THR A 129 -2.44 17.69 8.35
C THR A 129 -2.49 17.54 6.83
N GLN A 130 -2.26 16.33 6.32
CA GLN A 130 -2.31 15.99 4.90
C GLN A 130 -3.65 15.39 4.45
N TYR A 131 -4.64 15.30 5.35
CA TYR A 131 -5.96 14.74 5.07
C TYR A 131 -5.91 13.32 4.49
N MET A 132 -4.93 12.52 4.93
CA MET A 132 -4.78 11.12 4.54
C MET A 132 -5.61 10.20 5.45
N ASP A 133 -5.89 9.00 4.96
CA ASP A 133 -6.76 8.02 5.62
C ASP A 133 -5.99 6.96 6.41
N GLY A 134 -4.68 7.10 6.59
CA GLY A 134 -3.91 6.14 7.37
C GLY A 134 -2.47 5.99 6.91
N ILE A 135 -1.92 4.79 7.11
CA ILE A 135 -0.49 4.51 6.90
C ILE A 135 -0.26 3.09 6.37
N ASN A 136 0.58 2.96 5.35
CA ASN A 136 1.15 1.71 4.89
C ASN A 136 2.59 1.60 5.41
N ILE A 137 2.84 0.63 6.30
CA ILE A 137 4.14 0.41 6.91
C ILE A 137 4.97 -0.53 6.02
N ASP A 138 6.10 -0.04 5.56
CA ASP A 138 6.98 -0.68 4.58
C ASP A 138 8.39 -0.80 5.20
N ILE A 139 8.54 -1.75 6.12
CA ILE A 139 9.81 -2.06 6.79
C ILE A 139 10.37 -3.34 6.19
N GLU A 140 11.49 -3.20 5.49
CA GLU A 140 12.12 -4.25 4.69
C GLU A 140 13.44 -4.77 5.28
N GLN A 141 13.75 -4.43 6.53
CA GLN A 141 15.01 -4.71 7.21
C GLN A 141 15.05 -6.14 7.80
N GLU A 142 16.25 -6.74 7.90
CA GLU A 142 16.43 -8.06 8.54
C GLU A 142 16.00 -8.05 10.00
N VAL A 143 15.36 -9.15 10.44
CA VAL A 143 15.03 -9.42 11.85
C VAL A 143 15.42 -10.85 12.15
N ASN A 144 16.21 -11.04 13.20
CA ASN A 144 16.43 -12.35 13.77
C ASN A 144 15.24 -12.72 14.67
N CYS A 145 14.71 -13.94 14.55
CA CYS A 145 13.54 -14.38 15.32
C CYS A 145 13.70 -14.27 16.85
N SER A 146 14.95 -14.23 17.35
CA SER A 146 15.26 -14.12 18.80
C SER A 146 15.68 -12.72 19.23
N SER A 147 15.67 -11.74 18.33
CA SER A 147 16.08 -10.37 18.65
C SER A 147 14.91 -9.56 19.21
N PRO A 148 15.16 -8.52 20.03
CA PRO A 148 14.10 -7.68 20.58
C PRO A 148 13.27 -6.96 19.50
N GLU A 149 13.83 -6.74 18.30
CA GLU A 149 13.14 -6.19 17.15
C GLU A 149 11.96 -7.05 16.69
N TYR A 150 11.99 -8.37 16.91
CA TYR A 150 10.91 -9.30 16.57
C TYR A 150 9.58 -8.89 17.25
N ASP A 151 9.62 -8.74 18.57
CA ASP A 151 8.45 -8.34 19.36
C ASP A 151 8.16 -6.85 19.19
N ALA A 152 9.21 -6.01 19.11
CA ALA A 152 9.05 -4.56 18.96
C ALA A 152 8.37 -4.17 17.64
N LEU A 153 8.62 -4.90 16.55
CA LEU A 153 7.95 -4.68 15.27
C LEU A 153 6.44 -4.94 15.38
N THR A 154 6.06 -6.04 16.01
CA THR A 154 4.64 -6.36 16.26
C THR A 154 3.99 -5.31 17.15
N ALA A 155 4.69 -4.86 18.19
CA ALA A 155 4.22 -3.80 19.08
C ALA A 155 4.02 -2.48 18.34
N LEU A 156 4.97 -2.07 17.47
CA LEU A 156 4.84 -0.88 16.64
C LEU A 156 3.56 -0.93 15.79
N VAL A 157 3.32 -2.04 15.09
CA VAL A 157 2.15 -2.17 14.21
C VAL A 157 0.86 -2.10 15.01
N LYS A 158 0.81 -2.77 16.16
CA LYS A 158 -0.35 -2.77 17.05
C LYS A 158 -0.62 -1.37 17.61
N GLU A 159 0.37 -0.72 18.21
CA GLU A 159 0.26 0.61 18.80
C GLU A 159 -0.11 1.65 17.72
N THR A 160 0.44 1.53 16.52
CA THR A 160 0.07 2.38 15.38
C THR A 160 -1.40 2.18 15.01
N THR A 161 -1.83 0.93 14.86
CA THR A 161 -3.21 0.60 14.45
C THR A 161 -4.24 1.05 15.47
N GLU A 162 -3.99 0.80 16.76
CA GLU A 162 -4.86 1.27 17.85
C GLU A 162 -4.96 2.80 17.88
N SER A 163 -3.81 3.49 17.77
CA SER A 163 -3.79 4.96 17.80
C SER A 163 -4.47 5.59 16.60
N PHE A 164 -4.25 5.04 15.39
CA PHE A 164 -4.87 5.53 14.16
C PHE A 164 -6.39 5.32 14.18
N HIS A 165 -6.87 4.13 14.53
CA HIS A 165 -8.31 3.86 14.62
C HIS A 165 -9.01 4.68 15.70
N HIS A 166 -8.31 5.01 16.79
CA HIS A 166 -8.85 5.88 17.83
C HIS A 166 -8.98 7.33 17.34
N GLU A 167 -7.95 7.84 16.67
CA GLU A 167 -7.83 9.26 16.32
C GLU A 167 -8.48 9.65 15.00
N ILE A 168 -8.67 8.67 14.10
CA ILE A 168 -9.17 8.87 12.74
C ILE A 168 -10.18 7.75 12.43
N GLU A 169 -11.46 8.05 12.62
CA GLU A 169 -12.53 7.10 12.30
C GLU A 169 -12.47 6.68 10.82
N GLY A 170 -12.34 5.38 10.57
CA GLY A 170 -12.22 4.82 9.21
C GLY A 170 -10.80 4.71 8.67
N SER A 171 -9.79 5.02 9.49
CA SER A 171 -8.38 4.89 9.10
C SER A 171 -8.05 3.48 8.62
N GLN A 172 -7.05 3.36 7.76
CA GLN A 172 -6.50 2.09 7.31
C GLN A 172 -5.00 2.00 7.65
N VAL A 173 -4.60 0.94 8.35
CA VAL A 173 -3.21 0.64 8.70
C VAL A 173 -2.82 -0.69 8.09
N THR A 174 -1.83 -0.69 7.20
CA THR A 174 -1.40 -1.87 6.45
C THR A 174 0.09 -2.10 6.61
N PHE A 175 0.55 -3.31 6.30
CA PHE A 175 1.96 -3.67 6.43
C PHE A 175 2.41 -4.48 5.21
N ASP A 176 3.54 -4.10 4.62
CA ASP A 176 4.16 -4.78 3.49
C ASP A 176 4.99 -5.96 4.01
N VAL A 177 4.71 -7.17 3.51
CA VAL A 177 5.46 -8.39 3.87
C VAL A 177 6.10 -9.01 2.64
N ALA A 178 7.18 -9.77 2.85
CA ALA A 178 7.83 -10.52 1.78
C ALA A 178 6.86 -11.48 1.07
N TRP A 179 7.21 -11.94 -0.14
CA TRP A 179 6.37 -12.85 -0.92
C TRP A 179 6.06 -14.19 -0.22
N SER A 180 6.83 -14.57 0.80
CA SER A 180 6.65 -15.80 1.58
C SER A 180 7.09 -15.62 3.03
N PRO A 181 6.47 -16.32 4.00
CA PRO A 181 6.86 -16.26 5.41
C PRO A 181 8.15 -17.05 5.74
N LYS A 182 8.83 -17.62 4.75
CA LYS A 182 10.01 -18.49 4.93
C LYS A 182 11.31 -17.72 5.15
N ASN A 183 11.26 -16.65 5.96
CA ASN A 183 12.41 -15.81 6.30
C ASN A 183 13.12 -15.23 5.06
N ILE A 184 12.34 -14.84 4.05
CA ILE A 184 12.85 -14.21 2.83
C ILE A 184 13.63 -12.94 3.21
N ASP A 185 14.82 -12.79 2.62
CA ASP A 185 15.75 -11.68 2.85
C ASP A 185 16.16 -11.48 4.32
N GLY A 186 16.05 -12.52 5.15
CA GLY A 186 16.34 -12.45 6.59
C GLY A 186 15.26 -11.76 7.42
N ARG A 187 14.03 -11.66 6.91
CA ARG A 187 12.88 -11.03 7.58
C ARG A 187 12.11 -12.05 8.42
N CYS A 188 12.65 -12.47 9.57
CA CYS A 188 11.92 -13.39 10.44
C CYS A 188 10.89 -12.64 11.29
N TYR A 189 9.80 -12.17 10.70
CA TYR A 189 8.79 -11.39 11.42
C TYR A 189 7.75 -12.27 12.11
N ASN A 190 7.09 -11.74 13.14
CA ASN A 190 5.89 -12.36 13.71
C ASN A 190 4.69 -12.10 12.77
N TYR A 191 4.64 -12.81 11.63
CA TYR A 191 3.65 -12.54 10.60
C TYR A 191 2.20 -12.69 11.08
N THR A 192 1.91 -13.63 11.98
CA THR A 192 0.57 -13.80 12.55
C THR A 192 0.22 -12.65 13.49
N GLY A 193 1.13 -12.25 14.38
CA GLY A 193 0.93 -11.12 15.28
C GLY A 193 0.77 -9.78 14.51
N ILE A 194 1.56 -9.56 13.47
CA ILE A 194 1.44 -8.38 12.59
C ILE A 194 0.12 -8.41 11.83
N ALA A 195 -0.27 -9.56 11.27
CA ALA A 195 -1.55 -9.71 10.59
C ALA A 195 -2.72 -9.38 11.53
N ASP A 196 -2.72 -9.92 12.75
CA ASP A 196 -3.76 -9.66 13.74
C ASP A 196 -3.82 -8.18 14.15
N ALA A 197 -2.67 -7.49 14.13
CA ALA A 197 -2.54 -6.11 14.57
C ALA A 197 -3.01 -5.06 13.55
N CYS A 198 -2.78 -5.25 12.24
CA CYS A 198 -3.11 -4.27 11.20
C CYS A 198 -4.48 -4.54 10.53
N ASP A 199 -4.88 -3.83 9.47
CA ASP A 199 -6.08 -4.13 8.69
C ASP A 199 -5.87 -5.28 7.71
N PHE A 200 -4.74 -5.29 7.00
CA PHE A 200 -4.29 -6.39 6.17
C PHE A 200 -2.79 -6.29 5.88
N LEU A 201 -2.21 -7.42 5.46
CA LEU A 201 -0.88 -7.51 4.89
C LEU A 201 -0.97 -7.31 3.38
N PHE A 202 -0.12 -6.44 2.85
CA PHE A 202 0.18 -6.40 1.42
C PHE A 202 1.38 -7.32 1.18
N VAL A 203 1.15 -8.44 0.50
CA VAL A 203 2.20 -9.43 0.26
C VAL A 203 2.92 -9.05 -1.03
N MET A 204 4.16 -8.61 -0.92
CA MET A 204 5.02 -8.19 -2.05
C MET A 204 5.43 -9.39 -2.90
N SER A 205 4.50 -9.93 -3.70
CA SER A 205 4.72 -11.16 -4.50
C SER A 205 5.39 -10.84 -5.84
N TYR A 206 6.58 -10.30 -5.69
CA TYR A 206 7.53 -9.90 -6.72
C TYR A 206 8.93 -9.90 -6.09
N ASP A 207 9.95 -9.76 -6.93
CA ASP A 207 11.35 -9.99 -6.58
C ASP A 207 11.56 -11.39 -5.98
N GLU A 208 10.79 -12.38 -6.44
CA GLU A 208 10.80 -13.75 -5.91
C GLU A 208 12.10 -14.51 -6.25
N GLN A 209 12.95 -13.88 -7.06
CA GLN A 209 14.27 -14.35 -7.46
C GLN A 209 15.40 -13.61 -6.70
N SER A 210 15.09 -12.87 -5.62
CA SER A 210 16.09 -12.22 -4.77
C SER A 210 17.13 -13.20 -4.20
N GLN A 211 16.73 -14.46 -3.98
CA GLN A 211 17.58 -15.52 -3.44
C GLN A 211 17.47 -16.80 -4.28
N LEU A 212 18.41 -16.99 -5.22
CA LEU A 212 18.50 -18.19 -6.07
C LEU A 212 19.51 -19.19 -5.51
N TRP A 213 19.01 -20.36 -5.08
CA TRP A 213 19.81 -21.46 -4.55
C TRP A 213 20.14 -22.54 -5.59
N SER A 214 19.52 -22.46 -6.77
CA SER A 214 19.70 -23.35 -7.91
C SER A 214 20.69 -22.76 -8.93
N GLU A 215 20.56 -23.17 -10.20
CA GLU A 215 21.31 -22.58 -11.29
C GLU A 215 21.05 -21.06 -11.40
N CYS A 216 22.10 -20.33 -11.76
CA CYS A 216 22.07 -18.90 -11.95
C CYS A 216 21.54 -18.59 -13.34
N ILE A 217 20.22 -18.67 -13.48
CA ILE A 217 19.50 -18.42 -14.72
C ILE A 217 18.48 -17.30 -14.55
N ALA A 218 18.22 -16.56 -15.62
CA ALA A 218 17.14 -15.58 -15.64
C ALA A 218 15.78 -16.29 -15.48
N ALA A 219 14.88 -15.69 -14.71
CA ALA A 219 13.56 -16.25 -14.43
C ALA A 219 12.52 -15.14 -14.24
N ALA A 220 11.25 -15.53 -14.15
CA ALA A 220 10.15 -14.62 -13.92
C ALA A 220 10.29 -13.90 -12.57
N ASN A 221 9.99 -12.61 -12.57
CA ASN A 221 9.97 -11.77 -11.37
C ASN A 221 9.02 -12.34 -10.29
N ALA A 222 7.85 -12.82 -10.73
CA ALA A 222 6.83 -13.43 -9.89
C ALA A 222 6.27 -14.71 -10.56
N PRO A 223 6.98 -15.84 -10.49
CA PRO A 223 6.52 -17.10 -11.09
C PRO A 223 5.23 -17.61 -10.43
N TYR A 224 4.23 -17.98 -11.21
CA TYR A 224 2.89 -18.30 -10.71
C TYR A 224 2.87 -19.31 -9.55
N ASN A 225 3.54 -20.46 -9.71
CA ASN A 225 3.54 -21.50 -8.67
C ASN A 225 4.26 -21.06 -7.40
N GLN A 226 5.31 -20.24 -7.52
CA GLN A 226 6.08 -19.73 -6.38
C GLN A 226 5.26 -18.70 -5.61
N THR A 227 4.65 -17.74 -6.32
CA THR A 227 3.68 -16.78 -5.78
C THR A 227 2.60 -17.51 -4.98
N LEU A 228 1.90 -18.49 -5.57
CA LEU A 228 0.80 -19.20 -4.90
C LEU A 228 1.25 -20.04 -3.69
N SER A 229 2.47 -20.59 -3.73
CA SER A 229 3.05 -21.28 -2.58
C SER A 229 3.24 -20.31 -1.40
N GLY A 230 3.67 -19.07 -1.65
CA GLY A 230 3.82 -18.04 -0.63
C GLY A 230 2.51 -17.77 0.13
N TYR A 231 1.40 -17.55 -0.59
CA TYR A 231 0.07 -17.40 0.03
C TYR A 231 -0.38 -18.64 0.77
N SER A 232 -0.15 -19.82 0.20
CA SER A 232 -0.47 -21.09 0.85
C SER A 232 0.28 -21.23 2.19
N ASP A 233 1.53 -20.79 2.24
CA ASP A 233 2.34 -20.84 3.46
C ASP A 233 1.86 -19.81 4.51
N TYR A 234 1.51 -18.58 4.12
CA TYR A 234 0.88 -17.61 5.02
C TYR A 234 -0.44 -18.13 5.60
N ILE A 235 -1.29 -18.73 4.77
CA ILE A 235 -2.59 -19.29 5.21
C ILE A 235 -2.36 -20.47 6.16
N LYS A 236 -1.38 -21.35 5.91
CA LYS A 236 -1.02 -22.46 6.80
C LYS A 236 -0.53 -22.00 8.18
N MET A 237 0.02 -20.80 8.29
CA MET A 237 0.36 -20.20 9.60
C MET A 237 -0.88 -19.78 10.41
N GLY A 238 -2.08 -19.81 9.81
CA GLY A 238 -3.33 -19.41 10.43
C GLY A 238 -3.79 -17.99 10.07
N ILE A 239 -3.09 -17.30 9.16
CA ILE A 239 -3.51 -15.97 8.69
C ILE A 239 -4.73 -16.13 7.78
N SER A 240 -5.81 -15.44 8.13
CA SER A 240 -7.04 -15.44 7.32
C SER A 240 -6.76 -14.91 5.91
N PRO A 241 -7.27 -15.56 4.84
CA PRO A 241 -7.23 -15.02 3.48
C PRO A 241 -7.73 -13.58 3.37
N LYS A 242 -8.70 -13.18 4.20
CA LYS A 242 -9.26 -11.82 4.25
C LYS A 242 -8.32 -10.76 4.86
N LYS A 243 -7.12 -11.17 5.24
CA LYS A 243 -6.01 -10.33 5.71
C LYS A 243 -4.87 -10.24 4.69
N LEU A 244 -4.99 -10.85 3.52
CA LEU A 244 -3.94 -10.88 2.51
C LEU A 244 -4.40 -10.17 1.25
N VAL A 245 -3.69 -9.10 0.87
CA VAL A 245 -3.81 -8.46 -0.44
C VAL A 245 -2.65 -8.92 -1.31
N MET A 246 -2.97 -9.38 -2.52
CA MET A 246 -1.96 -9.92 -3.42
C MET A 246 -1.22 -8.82 -4.18
N GLY A 247 0.05 -8.63 -3.88
CA GLY A 247 0.92 -7.71 -4.62
C GLY A 247 1.43 -8.32 -5.91
N ILE A 248 1.25 -7.64 -7.03
CA ILE A 248 1.77 -8.03 -8.35
C ILE A 248 2.74 -6.98 -8.90
N PRO A 249 3.77 -7.38 -9.67
CA PRO A 249 4.67 -6.41 -10.28
C PRO A 249 4.10 -5.86 -11.58
N TRP A 250 4.15 -4.54 -11.76
CA TRP A 250 3.99 -3.88 -13.07
C TRP A 250 5.34 -3.54 -13.69
N TYR A 251 6.35 -4.33 -13.35
CA TYR A 251 7.71 -4.26 -13.86
C TYR A 251 8.26 -5.66 -14.04
N GLY A 252 9.38 -5.74 -14.73
CA GLY A 252 10.13 -6.97 -14.95
C GLY A 252 11.61 -6.78 -14.68
N TYR A 253 12.40 -7.81 -14.98
CA TYR A 253 13.86 -7.76 -14.94
C TYR A 253 14.45 -8.01 -16.31
N ASP A 254 15.42 -7.18 -16.67
CA ASP A 254 16.28 -7.27 -17.84
C ASP A 254 17.64 -7.83 -17.40
N TYR A 255 17.89 -9.09 -17.75
CA TYR A 255 19.11 -9.80 -17.39
C TYR A 255 20.11 -9.81 -18.56
N PRO A 256 21.33 -9.29 -18.37
CA PRO A 256 22.44 -9.57 -19.27
C PRO A 256 22.68 -11.09 -19.36
N CYS A 257 22.68 -11.61 -20.57
CA CYS A 257 22.74 -13.03 -20.83
C CYS A 257 24.16 -13.47 -21.19
N LEU A 258 24.80 -14.23 -20.29
CA LEU A 258 26.15 -14.75 -20.51
C LEU A 258 26.16 -15.85 -21.56
N ASN A 259 25.16 -16.73 -21.50
CA ASN A 259 24.96 -17.81 -22.46
C ASN A 259 23.47 -18.04 -22.64
N LEU A 260 23.00 -18.04 -23.89
CA LEU A 260 21.64 -18.37 -24.25
C LEU A 260 21.63 -19.76 -24.89
N SER A 261 21.02 -20.74 -24.22
CA SER A 261 20.90 -22.09 -24.77
C SER A 261 19.89 -22.15 -25.91
N GLU A 262 19.91 -23.26 -26.67
CA GLU A 262 18.90 -23.54 -27.70
C GLU A 262 17.47 -23.60 -27.13
N ASP A 263 17.33 -24.07 -25.89
CA ASP A 263 16.07 -24.09 -25.12
C ASP A 263 15.69 -22.72 -24.52
N HIS A 264 16.33 -21.64 -24.98
CA HIS A 264 16.11 -20.27 -24.52
C HIS A 264 16.39 -20.02 -23.03
N VAL A 265 17.21 -20.85 -22.40
CA VAL A 265 17.66 -20.65 -21.02
C VAL A 265 18.82 -19.67 -21.02
N CYS A 266 18.68 -18.60 -20.26
CA CYS A 266 19.69 -17.57 -20.14
C CYS A 266 20.49 -17.71 -18.85
N THR A 267 21.77 -18.03 -18.94
CA THR A 267 22.68 -18.01 -17.79
C THR A 267 23.06 -16.57 -17.43
N ILE A 268 22.96 -16.22 -16.14
CA ILE A 268 23.23 -14.88 -15.61
C ILE A 268 24.50 -14.86 -14.75
N ALA A 269 25.01 -13.67 -14.47
CA ALA A 269 26.15 -13.49 -13.59
C ALA A 269 25.84 -13.96 -12.15
N LYS A 270 26.86 -14.48 -11.47
CA LYS A 270 26.76 -14.85 -10.05
C LYS A 270 26.82 -13.60 -9.18
N VAL A 271 25.66 -13.09 -8.79
CA VAL A 271 25.52 -11.98 -7.85
C VAL A 271 24.90 -12.52 -6.56
N PRO A 272 25.69 -12.72 -5.49
CA PRO A 272 25.18 -13.29 -4.26
C PRO A 272 24.33 -12.28 -3.49
N PHE A 273 23.27 -12.78 -2.84
CA PHE A 273 22.42 -11.98 -1.97
C PHE A 273 21.96 -12.82 -0.78
N ARG A 274 22.17 -12.30 0.44
CA ARG A 274 21.70 -12.92 1.70
C ARG A 274 22.02 -14.43 1.80
N GLY A 275 23.25 -14.80 1.41
CA GLY A 275 23.76 -16.18 1.45
C GLY A 275 23.45 -17.02 0.20
N ALA A 276 22.48 -16.62 -0.63
CA ALA A 276 22.23 -17.28 -1.90
C ALA A 276 23.38 -16.98 -2.89
N PRO A 277 23.82 -17.95 -3.70
CA PRO A 277 24.90 -17.75 -4.66
C PRO A 277 24.54 -16.79 -5.80
N CYS A 278 23.25 -16.65 -6.11
CA CYS A 278 22.72 -15.87 -7.22
C CYS A 278 21.42 -15.14 -6.81
N SER A 279 21.09 -14.10 -7.55
CA SER A 279 19.94 -13.23 -7.27
C SER A 279 19.50 -12.45 -8.51
N ASP A 280 18.31 -11.87 -8.43
CA ASP A 280 17.79 -10.90 -9.40
C ASP A 280 18.64 -9.62 -9.54
N ALA A 281 19.52 -9.32 -8.60
CA ALA A 281 20.48 -8.21 -8.67
C ALA A 281 21.51 -8.36 -9.82
N ALA A 282 21.58 -9.53 -10.46
CA ALA A 282 22.29 -9.72 -11.73
C ALA A 282 21.59 -9.04 -12.92
N GLY A 283 20.29 -8.74 -12.79
CA GLY A 283 19.49 -8.01 -13.76
C GLY A 283 19.18 -6.58 -13.32
N ARG A 284 18.42 -5.89 -14.14
CA ARG A 284 17.94 -4.54 -13.88
C ARG A 284 16.43 -4.51 -13.93
N GLN A 285 15.80 -3.87 -12.94
CA GLN A 285 14.37 -3.61 -12.95
C GLN A 285 13.97 -2.72 -14.13
N VAL A 286 12.93 -3.10 -14.89
CA VAL A 286 12.42 -2.36 -16.04
C VAL A 286 10.89 -2.21 -15.95
N PRO A 287 10.34 -0.99 -16.04
CA PRO A 287 8.88 -0.80 -15.96
C PRO A 287 8.17 -1.36 -17.19
N TYR A 288 6.92 -1.79 -17.04
CA TYR A 288 6.12 -2.39 -18.11
C TYR A 288 6.07 -1.53 -19.39
N LYS A 289 5.95 -0.20 -19.27
CA LYS A 289 6.00 0.71 -20.43
C LYS A 289 7.26 0.60 -21.29
N THR A 290 8.41 0.32 -20.67
CA THR A 290 9.68 0.16 -21.40
C THR A 290 9.75 -1.23 -22.04
N ILE A 291 9.29 -2.25 -21.32
CA ILE A 291 9.16 -3.62 -21.85
C ILE A 291 8.30 -3.63 -23.11
N MET A 292 7.09 -3.05 -23.06
CA MET A 292 6.16 -3.07 -24.18
C MET A 292 6.68 -2.31 -25.41
N LYS A 293 7.50 -1.27 -25.22
CA LYS A 293 8.16 -0.56 -26.33
C LYS A 293 9.27 -1.36 -27.00
N GLN A 294 9.88 -2.30 -26.27
CA GLN A 294 11.02 -3.06 -26.74
C GLN A 294 10.65 -4.40 -27.39
N ILE A 295 9.53 -5.03 -26.98
CA ILE A 295 9.14 -6.36 -27.47
C ILE A 295 9.12 -6.45 -29.00
N ASN A 296 8.56 -5.44 -29.69
CA ASN A 296 8.43 -5.46 -31.14
C ASN A 296 9.77 -5.35 -31.89
N SER A 297 10.82 -4.83 -31.24
CA SER A 297 12.18 -4.78 -31.78
C SER A 297 13.10 -5.85 -31.20
N SER A 298 12.56 -6.76 -30.39
CA SER A 298 13.30 -7.87 -29.82
C SER A 298 13.57 -8.97 -30.86
N VAL A 299 14.52 -9.86 -30.54
CA VAL A 299 14.92 -10.95 -31.44
C VAL A 299 13.89 -12.07 -31.43
N SER A 300 13.24 -12.32 -30.29
CA SER A 300 12.29 -13.44 -30.14
C SER A 300 10.82 -13.04 -30.25
N GLY A 301 10.48 -11.75 -30.14
CA GLY A 301 9.14 -11.35 -29.72
C GLY A 301 8.82 -11.86 -28.30
N SER A 302 7.59 -11.64 -27.84
CA SER A 302 7.13 -12.20 -26.56
C SER A 302 6.97 -13.72 -26.66
N GLN A 303 7.56 -14.43 -25.71
CA GLN A 303 7.50 -15.88 -25.55
C GLN A 303 6.84 -16.22 -24.22
N TRP A 304 6.15 -17.36 -24.15
CA TRP A 304 5.46 -17.80 -22.93
C TRP A 304 6.16 -19.00 -22.29
N ASN A 305 6.61 -18.86 -21.04
CA ASN A 305 7.11 -19.99 -20.29
C ASN A 305 5.98 -20.73 -19.57
N LYS A 306 5.70 -21.97 -19.97
CA LYS A 306 4.61 -22.77 -19.38
C LYS A 306 4.84 -23.16 -17.92
N ALA A 307 6.09 -23.33 -17.47
CA ALA A 307 6.36 -23.75 -16.10
C ALA A 307 6.18 -22.60 -15.10
N GLN A 308 6.62 -21.39 -15.48
CA GLN A 308 6.53 -20.19 -14.65
C GLN A 308 5.23 -19.41 -14.87
N GLN A 309 4.49 -19.71 -15.95
CA GLN A 309 3.28 -19.00 -16.39
C GLN A 309 3.52 -17.49 -16.50
N ALA A 310 4.63 -17.13 -17.15
CA ALA A 310 5.06 -15.76 -17.31
C ALA A 310 5.67 -15.55 -18.71
N PRO A 311 5.51 -14.35 -19.29
CA PRO A 311 6.16 -14.00 -20.54
C PRO A 311 7.62 -13.60 -20.35
N TYR A 312 8.40 -13.79 -21.42
CA TYR A 312 9.75 -13.27 -21.54
C TYR A 312 10.08 -12.94 -23.00
N TYR A 313 11.17 -12.22 -23.23
CA TYR A 313 11.73 -12.07 -24.58
C TYR A 313 13.26 -11.92 -24.51
N ASN A 314 13.92 -12.23 -25.63
CA ASN A 314 15.34 -12.06 -25.81
C ASN A 314 15.61 -10.92 -26.79
N TYR A 315 16.58 -10.06 -26.48
CA TYR A 315 17.06 -9.03 -27.40
C TYR A 315 18.59 -8.96 -27.39
N LYS A 316 19.16 -8.21 -28.34
CA LYS A 316 20.58 -7.86 -28.32
C LYS A 316 20.76 -6.38 -28.04
N ASP A 317 21.67 -6.05 -27.13
CA ASP A 317 22.09 -4.68 -26.91
C ASP A 317 22.85 -4.12 -28.14
N PRO A 318 23.17 -2.81 -28.18
CA PRO A 318 23.95 -2.24 -29.29
C PRO A 318 25.36 -2.82 -29.44
N ALA A 319 25.91 -3.48 -28.42
CA ALA A 319 27.20 -4.16 -28.47
C ALA A 319 27.07 -5.62 -28.97
N GLY A 320 25.85 -6.11 -29.20
CA GLY A 320 25.57 -7.45 -29.69
C GLY A 320 25.43 -8.50 -28.59
N HIS A 321 25.47 -8.12 -27.31
CA HIS A 321 25.27 -9.05 -26.19
C HIS A 321 23.79 -9.39 -26.05
N PHE A 322 23.51 -10.65 -25.74
CA PHE A 322 22.15 -11.08 -25.46
C PHE A 322 21.66 -10.59 -24.10
N HIS A 323 20.38 -10.30 -24.04
CA HIS A 323 19.63 -10.00 -22.84
C HIS A 323 18.34 -10.81 -22.83
N GLN A 324 17.89 -11.22 -21.66
CA GLN A 324 16.60 -11.87 -21.46
C GLN A 324 15.77 -11.06 -20.47
N VAL A 325 14.57 -10.66 -20.90
CA VAL A 325 13.66 -9.83 -20.10
C VAL A 325 12.46 -10.65 -19.71
N TRP A 326 12.17 -10.71 -18.41
CA TRP A 326 11.01 -11.39 -17.84
C TRP A 326 10.07 -10.40 -17.18
N TYR A 327 8.76 -10.60 -17.31
CA TYR A 327 7.75 -9.65 -16.83
C TYR A 327 6.41 -10.34 -16.58
N ASP A 328 5.44 -9.61 -16.03
CA ASP A 328 4.03 -10.02 -15.97
C ASP A 328 3.21 -9.25 -17.00
N ASN A 329 2.20 -9.89 -17.59
CA ASN A 329 1.27 -9.31 -18.55
C ASN A 329 -0.20 -9.62 -18.14
N PRO A 330 -1.21 -9.16 -18.89
CA PRO A 330 -2.61 -9.43 -18.56
C PRO A 330 -2.92 -10.93 -18.39
N GLN A 331 -2.29 -11.80 -19.19
CA GLN A 331 -2.48 -13.25 -19.10
C GLN A 331 -1.93 -13.82 -17.79
N SER A 332 -0.67 -13.52 -17.41
CA SER A 332 -0.08 -14.05 -16.17
C SER A 332 -0.77 -13.48 -14.93
N ILE A 333 -1.15 -12.21 -14.95
CA ILE A 333 -1.89 -11.56 -13.87
C ILE A 333 -3.29 -12.16 -13.73
N SER A 334 -3.99 -12.45 -14.82
CA SER A 334 -5.32 -13.09 -14.76
C SER A 334 -5.29 -14.45 -14.06
N LEU A 335 -4.23 -15.23 -14.27
CA LEU A 335 -4.04 -16.52 -13.59
C LEU A 335 -3.91 -16.32 -12.07
N LYS A 336 -3.13 -15.32 -11.65
CA LYS A 336 -2.96 -14.94 -10.23
C LYS A 336 -4.28 -14.41 -9.65
N ALA A 337 -4.99 -13.56 -10.39
CA ALA A 337 -6.27 -12.98 -9.97
C ALA A 337 -7.36 -14.05 -9.77
N ALA A 338 -7.37 -15.12 -10.58
CA ALA A 338 -8.28 -16.25 -10.36
C ALA A 338 -8.04 -16.97 -9.02
N TYR A 339 -6.79 -17.04 -8.54
CA TYR A 339 -6.49 -17.57 -7.21
C TYR A 339 -7.09 -16.72 -6.09
N ILE A 340 -7.02 -15.38 -6.23
CA ILE A 340 -7.60 -14.42 -5.28
C ILE A 340 -9.08 -14.71 -5.04
N GLN A 341 -9.83 -14.96 -6.12
CA GLN A 341 -11.25 -15.33 -6.05
C GLN A 341 -11.46 -16.69 -5.39
N ASN A 342 -10.76 -17.72 -5.85
CA ASN A 342 -10.94 -19.10 -5.40
C ASN A 342 -10.64 -19.29 -3.90
N TYR A 343 -9.68 -18.53 -3.36
CA TYR A 343 -9.28 -18.60 -1.95
C TYR A 343 -9.80 -17.44 -1.12
N GLY A 344 -10.59 -16.54 -1.72
CA GLY A 344 -11.24 -15.43 -1.02
C GLY A 344 -10.27 -14.45 -0.37
N LEU A 345 -9.14 -14.17 -1.01
CA LEU A 345 -8.17 -13.17 -0.53
C LEU A 345 -8.84 -11.78 -0.39
N ARG A 346 -8.21 -10.86 0.34
CA ARG A 346 -8.75 -9.51 0.61
C ARG A 346 -8.79 -8.64 -0.64
N GLY A 347 -7.86 -8.85 -1.57
CA GLY A 347 -7.78 -8.04 -2.77
C GLY A 347 -6.51 -8.29 -3.56
N ILE A 348 -6.27 -7.40 -4.51
CA ILE A 348 -5.07 -7.33 -5.34
C ILE A 348 -4.47 -5.93 -5.25
N GLY A 349 -3.19 -5.80 -5.51
CA GLY A 349 -2.57 -4.50 -5.70
C GLY A 349 -1.23 -4.63 -6.40
N MET A 350 -0.57 -3.51 -6.68
CA MET A 350 0.54 -3.48 -7.62
C MET A 350 1.68 -2.60 -7.14
N TRP A 351 2.90 -3.04 -7.39
CA TRP A 351 4.08 -2.18 -7.40
C TRP A 351 4.53 -1.96 -8.84
N ASN A 352 4.46 -0.76 -9.40
CA ASN A 352 3.62 0.36 -8.96
C ASN A 352 2.87 0.93 -10.17
N ALA A 353 1.86 1.78 -9.92
CA ALA A 353 0.98 2.25 -11.00
C ALA A 353 1.69 3.17 -12.02
N ASN A 354 2.83 3.75 -11.67
CA ASN A 354 3.62 4.63 -12.54
C ASN A 354 4.41 3.86 -13.63
N CYS A 355 4.41 2.52 -13.57
CA CYS A 355 5.13 1.66 -14.51
C CYS A 355 4.43 1.49 -15.87
N LEU A 356 3.16 1.87 -16.00
CA LEU A 356 2.42 1.83 -17.26
C LEU A 356 2.64 3.09 -18.13
N ASP A 357 2.26 3.01 -19.40
CA ASP A 357 2.35 4.11 -20.36
C ASP A 357 0.99 4.79 -20.54
N TYR A 358 0.83 5.93 -19.88
CA TYR A 358 -0.39 6.75 -19.95
C TYR A 358 -0.35 7.81 -21.06
N SER A 359 0.50 7.66 -22.07
CA SER A 359 0.50 8.54 -23.23
C SER A 359 -0.75 8.37 -24.10
N GLY A 360 -1.01 9.34 -24.97
CA GLY A 360 -2.15 9.30 -25.90
C GLY A 360 -1.99 8.34 -27.09
N ASP A 361 -0.92 7.53 -27.12
CA ASP A 361 -0.72 6.52 -28.15
C ASP A 361 -1.77 5.39 -28.01
N ALA A 362 -2.34 4.94 -29.12
CA ALA A 362 -3.45 3.98 -29.10
C ALA A 362 -3.04 2.61 -28.56
N ILE A 363 -1.82 2.17 -28.86
CA ILE A 363 -1.30 0.88 -28.39
C ILE A 363 -0.99 0.97 -26.89
N ALA A 364 -0.32 2.05 -26.46
CA ALA A 364 -0.06 2.30 -25.04
C ALA A 364 -1.35 2.35 -24.21
N LYS A 365 -2.38 3.02 -24.73
CA LYS A 365 -3.69 3.09 -24.09
C LYS A 365 -4.32 1.70 -23.92
N GLN A 366 -4.37 0.91 -24.99
CA GLN A 366 -4.90 -0.46 -24.93
C GLN A 366 -4.12 -1.32 -23.91
N GLN A 367 -2.79 -1.31 -23.97
CA GLN A 367 -1.94 -2.07 -23.04
C GLN A 367 -2.17 -1.68 -21.58
N THR A 368 -2.37 -0.38 -21.33
CA THR A 368 -2.66 0.14 -19.99
C THR A 368 -4.04 -0.29 -19.52
N GLU A 369 -5.07 -0.18 -20.37
CA GLU A 369 -6.44 -0.64 -20.08
C GLU A 369 -6.45 -2.13 -19.72
N GLU A 370 -5.78 -2.98 -20.51
CA GLU A 370 -5.70 -4.42 -20.24
C GLU A 370 -5.06 -4.76 -18.88
N MET A 371 -4.02 -4.01 -18.46
CA MET A 371 -3.36 -4.21 -17.16
C MET A 371 -4.26 -3.81 -15.98
N TRP A 372 -5.10 -2.79 -16.15
CA TRP A 372 -6.10 -2.40 -15.16
C TRP A 372 -7.27 -3.40 -15.12
N GLU A 373 -7.76 -3.85 -16.27
CA GLU A 373 -8.92 -4.75 -16.35
C GLU A 373 -8.71 -6.09 -15.62
N VAL A 374 -7.48 -6.61 -15.62
CA VAL A 374 -7.17 -7.91 -14.99
C VAL A 374 -7.09 -7.88 -13.47
N LEU A 375 -7.14 -6.71 -12.83
CA LEU A 375 -7.12 -6.59 -11.36
C LEU A 375 -8.44 -7.05 -10.72
N LYS A 376 -9.57 -6.86 -11.40
CA LYS A 376 -10.87 -7.34 -10.95
C LYS A 376 -11.37 -8.42 -11.90
N PRO A 377 -11.09 -9.70 -11.62
CA PRO A 377 -11.60 -10.78 -12.44
C PRO A 377 -13.13 -10.71 -12.47
N LYS A 378 -13.70 -10.74 -13.69
CA LYS A 378 -15.15 -10.60 -13.92
C LYS A 378 -15.87 -11.79 -13.26
N LEU A 379 -16.91 -11.46 -12.49
CA LEU A 379 -17.80 -12.42 -11.81
C LEU A 379 -18.65 -13.21 -12.81
#